data_AF-A0A948SRC2-F1
#
_entry.id   AF-A0A948SRC2-F1
#
_cell.length_a   1.000
_cell.length_b   1.000
_cell.length_c   1.000
_cell.angle_alpha   90.00
_cell.angle_beta   90.00
_cell.angle_gamma   90.00
#
_symmetry.space_group_name_H-M   'P 1'
#
loop_
_entity.id
_entity.type
_entity.pdbx_description
1 polymer ?
#
loop_
_entity_poly.entity_id
_entity_poly.type
_entity_poly.pdbx_seq_one_letter_code
_entity_poly.pdbx_strand_id
1 'polypeptide(L)'
;MEHAMPTGDRSDREAIADFMIAHEAALRRRIGAAVRGSPGVDADDVFSTMLRRVDGAAARGTFKMRSAPEAWCFVAQVVQRAVERHRRRAARMAEAIARLAPGARAWDEPDAPADTPERAELVNVMRELERTRPEDAEMVRHRLRGTRWREISAAMGVSEDALRQRWSTLMARLRERLAEDVRTRRS
;
A
#
# COMPACT_ATOMS: atom_id res chain seq x y z
N MET A 1 -20.51 -52.38 -10.34
CA MET A 1 -19.85 -51.16 -10.87
C MET A 1 -20.62 -49.98 -10.31
N GLU A 2 -20.35 -49.64 -9.06
CA GLU A 2 -20.94 -48.48 -8.38
C GLU A 2 -19.82 -47.49 -8.14
N HIS A 3 -19.74 -46.47 -9.01
CA HIS A 3 -18.94 -45.29 -8.71
C HIS A 3 -19.69 -44.48 -7.65
N ALA A 4 -19.30 -44.66 -6.40
CA ALA A 4 -19.61 -43.71 -5.34
C ALA A 4 -19.00 -42.36 -5.72
N MET A 5 -19.85 -41.40 -6.07
CA MET A 5 -19.49 -40.00 -6.22
C MET A 5 -18.95 -39.49 -4.86
N PRO A 6 -17.77 -38.86 -4.79
CA PRO A 6 -17.33 -38.24 -3.56
C PRO A 6 -18.23 -37.01 -3.32
N THR A 7 -19.11 -37.08 -2.32
CA THR A 7 -19.73 -35.89 -1.73
C THR A 7 -18.65 -35.15 -0.93
N GLY A 8 -17.80 -34.42 -1.65
CA GLY A 8 -16.79 -33.56 -1.06
C GLY A 8 -17.47 -32.40 -0.34
N ASP A 9 -17.38 -32.40 0.97
CA ASP A 9 -17.80 -31.27 1.81
C ASP A 9 -17.04 -30.02 1.34
N ARG A 10 -17.76 -28.98 0.90
CA ARG A 10 -17.13 -27.76 0.37
C ARG A 10 -16.26 -27.13 1.45
N SER A 11 -15.00 -26.86 1.15
CA SER A 11 -14.12 -26.25 2.15
C SER A 11 -14.56 -24.81 2.46
N ASP A 12 -14.34 -24.36 3.69
CA ASP A 12 -14.60 -22.97 4.11
C ASP A 12 -13.92 -21.94 3.19
N ARG A 13 -12.77 -22.32 2.64
CA ARG A 13 -11.98 -21.53 1.69
C ARG A 13 -12.66 -21.39 0.33
N GLU A 14 -13.21 -22.48 -0.22
CA GLU A 14 -13.96 -22.46 -1.48
C GLU A 14 -15.27 -21.67 -1.31
N ALA A 15 -15.99 -21.90 -0.22
CA ALA A 15 -17.25 -21.21 0.05
C ALA A 15 -17.08 -19.68 0.10
N ILE A 16 -16.03 -19.18 0.77
CA ILE A 16 -15.77 -17.75 0.81
C ILE A 16 -15.19 -17.23 -0.51
N ALA A 17 -14.39 -18.01 -1.24
CA ALA A 17 -13.87 -17.61 -2.55
C ALA A 17 -15.01 -17.40 -3.56
N ASP A 18 -15.95 -18.35 -3.65
CA ASP A 18 -17.14 -18.23 -4.49
C ASP A 18 -17.95 -16.99 -4.16
N PHE A 19 -18.15 -16.73 -2.86
CA PHE A 19 -18.83 -15.54 -2.39
C PHE A 19 -18.11 -14.25 -2.83
N MET A 20 -16.79 -14.21 -2.72
CA MET A 20 -15.96 -13.06 -3.10
C MET A 20 -16.03 -12.79 -4.61
N ILE A 21 -15.99 -13.84 -5.44
CA ILE A 21 -16.11 -13.75 -6.90
C ILE A 21 -17.51 -13.25 -7.29
N ALA A 22 -18.57 -13.87 -6.74
CA ALA A 22 -19.94 -13.51 -7.04
C ALA A 22 -20.30 -12.06 -6.68
N HIS A 23 -19.60 -11.47 -5.70
CA HIS A 23 -19.89 -10.14 -5.17
C HIS A 23 -18.77 -9.11 -5.42
N GLU A 24 -17.80 -9.39 -6.29
CA GLU A 24 -16.63 -8.54 -6.51
C GLU A 24 -17.00 -7.08 -6.77
N ALA A 25 -17.94 -6.83 -7.70
CA ALA A 25 -18.35 -5.47 -8.04
C ALA A 25 -18.95 -4.71 -6.84
N ALA A 26 -19.74 -5.38 -6.01
CA ALA A 26 -20.32 -4.80 -4.80
C ALA A 26 -19.25 -4.53 -3.74
N LEU A 27 -18.27 -5.42 -3.60
CA LEU A 27 -17.12 -5.26 -2.72
C LEU A 27 -16.25 -4.07 -3.13
N ARG A 28 -15.93 -3.94 -4.42
CA ARG A 28 -15.19 -2.79 -4.98
C ARG A 28 -15.92 -1.47 -4.73
N ARG A 29 -17.24 -1.41 -4.95
CA ARG A 29 -18.04 -0.20 -4.63
C ARG A 29 -17.97 0.15 -3.14
N ARG A 30 -18.08 -0.83 -2.25
CA ARG A 30 -18.02 -0.63 -0.80
C ARG A 30 -16.64 -0.17 -0.34
N ILE A 31 -15.58 -0.75 -0.88
CA ILE A 31 -14.20 -0.33 -0.59
C ILE A 31 -13.96 1.08 -1.11
N GLY A 32 -14.38 1.38 -2.34
CA GLY A 32 -14.36 2.72 -2.90
C GLY A 32 -15.04 3.73 -1.98
N ALA A 33 -16.20 3.38 -1.41
CA ALA A 33 -16.88 4.22 -0.43
C ALA A 33 -16.09 4.40 0.88
N ALA A 34 -15.50 3.33 1.40
CA ALA A 34 -14.72 3.38 2.63
C ALA A 34 -13.44 4.22 2.50
N VAL A 35 -12.81 4.26 1.32
CA VAL A 35 -11.55 5.02 1.11
C VAL A 35 -11.76 6.49 0.76
N ARG A 36 -12.98 6.91 0.36
CA ARG A 36 -13.25 8.31 -0.05
C ARG A 36 -12.82 9.36 0.98
N GLY A 37 -12.92 9.04 2.28
CA GLY A 37 -12.49 9.92 3.38
C GLY A 37 -11.09 9.65 3.92
N SER A 38 -10.27 8.85 3.23
CA SER A 38 -8.96 8.38 3.71
C SER A 38 -7.84 8.79 2.74
N PRO A 39 -7.30 10.02 2.85
CA PRO A 39 -6.19 10.47 2.02
C PRO A 39 -5.00 9.52 2.04
N GLY A 40 -4.41 9.25 0.88
CA GLY A 40 -3.26 8.35 0.73
C GLY A 40 -3.57 6.85 0.84
N VAL A 41 -4.85 6.46 0.95
CA VAL A 41 -5.30 5.06 0.91
C VAL A 41 -5.85 4.73 -0.47
N ASP A 42 -5.34 3.67 -1.07
CA ASP A 42 -5.78 3.17 -2.38
C ASP A 42 -6.84 2.08 -2.23
N ALA A 43 -7.88 2.11 -3.08
CA ALA A 43 -8.95 1.12 -3.07
C ALA A 43 -8.45 -0.28 -3.45
N ASP A 44 -7.54 -0.41 -4.40
CA ASP A 44 -7.03 -1.70 -4.86
C ASP A 44 -6.06 -2.31 -3.84
N ASP A 45 -5.30 -1.49 -3.11
CA ASP A 45 -4.47 -1.94 -1.98
C ASP A 45 -5.32 -2.50 -0.83
N VAL A 46 -6.48 -1.87 -0.58
CA VAL A 46 -7.45 -2.33 0.41
C VAL A 46 -8.12 -3.62 -0.07
N PHE A 47 -8.52 -3.70 -1.34
CA PHE A 47 -9.12 -4.89 -1.94
C PHE A 47 -8.17 -6.10 -1.88
N SER A 48 -6.92 -5.93 -2.32
CA SER A 48 -5.88 -6.97 -2.26
C SER A 48 -5.57 -7.41 -0.82
N THR A 49 -5.52 -6.44 0.11
CA THR A 49 -5.33 -6.75 1.53
C THR A 49 -6.51 -7.52 2.11
N MET A 50 -7.73 -7.19 1.69
CA MET A 50 -8.95 -7.85 2.13
C MET A 50 -9.01 -9.29 1.62
N LEU A 51 -8.75 -9.54 0.33
CA LEU A 51 -8.66 -10.89 -0.24
C LEU A 51 -7.68 -11.77 0.54
N ARG A 52 -6.45 -11.31 0.73
CA ARG A 52 -5.41 -12.07 1.47
C ARG A 52 -5.82 -12.37 2.92
N ARG A 53 -6.50 -11.44 3.60
CA ARG A 53 -6.92 -11.62 5.00
C ARG A 53 -8.09 -12.57 5.13
N VAL A 54 -9.04 -12.49 4.21
CA VAL A 54 -10.20 -13.38 4.16
C VAL A 54 -9.76 -14.80 3.81
N ASP A 55 -8.96 -14.97 2.76
CA ASP A 55 -8.37 -16.26 2.37
C ASP A 55 -7.56 -16.86 3.52
N GLY A 56 -6.66 -16.08 4.13
CA GLY A 56 -5.89 -16.54 5.28
C GLY A 56 -6.74 -16.89 6.50
N ALA A 57 -7.88 -16.22 6.72
CA ALA A 57 -8.78 -16.54 7.82
C ALA A 57 -9.52 -17.86 7.61
N ALA A 58 -9.96 -18.13 6.37
CA ALA A 58 -10.56 -19.39 5.99
C ALA A 58 -9.54 -20.54 6.00
N ALA A 59 -8.34 -20.32 5.46
CA ALA A 59 -7.26 -21.32 5.46
C ALA A 59 -6.83 -21.76 6.87
N ARG A 60 -6.90 -20.86 7.86
CA ARG A 60 -6.61 -21.17 9.27
C ARG A 60 -7.83 -21.71 10.04
N GLY A 61 -9.00 -21.82 9.41
CA GLY A 61 -10.25 -22.20 10.06
C GLY A 61 -10.79 -21.16 11.07
N THR A 62 -10.19 -19.96 11.11
CA THR A 62 -10.60 -18.87 12.01
C THR A 62 -11.86 -18.14 11.55
N PHE A 63 -12.29 -18.39 10.31
CA PHE A 63 -13.57 -17.94 9.78
C PHE A 63 -14.19 -19.10 9.01
N LYS A 64 -15.45 -19.39 9.31
CA LYS A 64 -16.27 -20.37 8.61
C LYS A 64 -17.51 -19.68 8.09
N MET A 65 -17.75 -19.79 6.79
CA MET A 65 -18.89 -19.11 6.17
C MET A 65 -20.16 -19.94 6.37
N ARG A 66 -20.99 -19.58 7.36
CA ARG A 66 -22.28 -20.27 7.59
C ARG A 66 -23.43 -19.64 6.82
N SER A 67 -23.28 -18.37 6.44
CA SER A 67 -24.29 -17.61 5.69
C SER A 67 -23.70 -16.41 4.94
N ALA A 68 -24.40 -15.93 3.92
CA ALA A 68 -24.00 -14.72 3.17
C ALA A 68 -23.98 -13.44 4.03
N PRO A 69 -24.93 -13.18 4.95
CA PRO A 69 -24.85 -12.02 5.85
C PRO A 69 -23.60 -12.06 6.76
N GLU A 70 -23.24 -13.24 7.27
CA GLU A 70 -22.03 -13.40 8.09
C GLU A 70 -20.76 -13.09 7.29
N ALA A 71 -20.68 -13.56 6.04
CA ALA A 71 -19.58 -13.23 5.13
C ALA A 71 -19.49 -11.72 4.87
N TRP A 72 -20.62 -11.05 4.63
CA TRP A 72 -20.65 -9.60 4.46
C TRP A 72 -20.16 -8.84 5.69
N CYS A 73 -20.61 -9.22 6.89
CA CYS A 73 -20.16 -8.62 8.14
C CYS A 73 -18.65 -8.80 8.35
N PHE A 74 -18.16 -10.02 8.14
CA PHE A 74 -16.74 -10.33 8.29
C PHE A 74 -15.88 -9.54 7.30
N VAL A 75 -16.26 -9.54 6.01
CA VAL A 75 -15.54 -8.79 4.98
C VAL A 75 -15.55 -7.29 5.27
N ALA A 76 -16.68 -6.72 5.72
CA ALA A 76 -16.76 -5.32 6.11
C ALA A 76 -15.79 -4.98 7.25
N GLN A 77 -15.67 -5.84 8.28
CA GLN A 77 -14.68 -5.66 9.34
C GLN A 77 -13.24 -5.72 8.83
N VAL A 78 -12.95 -6.66 7.92
CA VAL A 78 -11.63 -6.79 7.29
C VAL A 78 -11.28 -5.54 6.49
N VAL A 79 -12.23 -5.00 5.70
CA VAL A 79 -12.08 -3.76 4.94
C VAL A 79 -11.78 -2.59 5.88
N GLN A 80 -12.58 -2.39 6.92
CA GLN A 80 -12.36 -1.27 7.87
C GLN A 80 -10.99 -1.34 8.53
N ARG A 81 -10.57 -2.54 8.98
CA ARG A 81 -9.23 -2.75 9.54
C ARG A 81 -8.11 -2.58 8.51
N ALA A 82 -8.38 -2.83 7.23
CA ALA A 82 -7.42 -2.60 6.15
C ALA A 82 -7.26 -1.10 5.87
N VAL A 83 -8.38 -0.37 5.74
CA VAL A 83 -8.40 1.08 5.57
C VAL A 83 -7.68 1.78 6.71
N GLU A 84 -8.00 1.46 7.96
CA GLU A 84 -7.34 2.07 9.13
C GLU A 84 -5.83 1.77 9.17
N ARG A 85 -5.42 0.55 8.82
CA ARG A 85 -3.99 0.19 8.73
C ARG A 85 -3.28 1.00 7.64
N HIS A 86 -3.88 1.11 6.47
CA HIS A 86 -3.32 1.88 5.36
C HIS A 86 -3.28 3.37 5.69
N ARG A 87 -4.31 3.91 6.35
CA ARG A 87 -4.35 5.27 6.86
C ARG A 87 -3.20 5.55 7.83
N ARG A 88 -2.98 4.69 8.82
CA ARG A 88 -1.83 4.80 9.75
C ARG A 88 -0.48 4.69 9.05
N ARG A 89 -0.39 3.89 7.98
CA ARG A 89 0.84 3.78 7.18
C ARG A 89 1.06 5.05 6.37
N ALA A 90 0.02 5.59 5.74
CA ALA A 90 0.07 6.85 4.99
C ALA A 90 0.42 8.02 5.91
N ALA A 91 -0.19 8.11 7.10
CA ALA A 91 0.11 9.15 8.09
C ALA A 91 1.57 9.08 8.57
N ARG A 92 2.07 7.90 8.94
CA ARG A 92 3.49 7.72 9.31
C ARG A 92 4.45 8.06 8.18
N MET A 93 4.06 7.74 6.94
CA MET A 93 4.85 8.12 5.77
C MET A 93 4.86 9.63 5.58
N ALA A 94 3.70 10.29 5.65
CA ALA A 94 3.59 11.74 5.58
C ALA A 94 4.38 12.44 6.69
N GLU A 95 4.36 11.89 7.91
CA GLU A 95 5.14 12.39 9.05
C GLU A 95 6.65 12.20 8.83
N ALA A 96 7.08 11.04 8.33
CA ALA A 96 8.49 10.81 7.97
C ALA A 96 8.94 11.76 6.85
N ILE A 97 8.10 11.97 5.84
CA ILE A 97 8.34 12.95 4.76
C ILE A 97 8.43 14.36 5.32
N ALA A 98 7.50 14.77 6.19
CA ALA A 98 7.49 16.10 6.78
C ALA A 98 8.73 16.36 7.67
N ARG A 99 9.24 15.33 8.35
CA ARG A 99 10.52 15.40 9.09
C ARG A 99 11.72 15.57 8.17
N LEU A 100 11.73 14.90 7.03
CA LEU A 100 12.82 14.97 6.05
C LEU A 100 12.76 16.24 5.18
N ALA A 101 11.58 16.83 5.05
CA ALA A 101 11.33 18.03 4.25
C ALA A 101 10.47 19.02 5.04
N PRO A 102 11.05 19.79 5.99
CA PRO A 102 10.34 20.91 6.58
C PRO A 102 10.07 21.93 5.46
N GLY A 103 8.83 21.92 4.94
CA GLY A 103 8.38 22.78 3.85
C GLY A 103 8.29 22.06 2.50
N ALA A 104 7.13 21.49 2.20
CA ALA A 104 6.76 21.07 0.84
C ALA A 104 6.72 22.25 -0.18
N ARG A 105 6.89 23.51 0.29
CA ARG A 105 7.12 24.71 -0.52
C ARG A 105 8.59 24.96 -0.90
N ALA A 106 9.55 24.33 -0.22
CA ALA A 106 10.98 24.66 -0.36
C ALA A 106 11.72 23.85 -1.44
N TRP A 107 11.00 23.11 -2.30
CA TRP A 107 11.60 22.37 -3.42
C TRP A 107 11.56 23.13 -4.74
N ASP A 108 10.84 24.26 -4.81
CA ASP A 108 10.85 25.17 -5.96
C ASP A 108 11.92 26.27 -5.83
N GLU A 109 12.66 26.30 -4.72
CA GLU A 109 13.69 27.32 -4.44
C GLU A 109 15.08 26.67 -4.37
N PRO A 110 15.98 26.92 -5.34
CA PRO A 110 17.28 26.26 -5.44
C PRO A 110 18.22 26.47 -4.24
N ASP A 111 17.97 27.48 -3.42
CA ASP A 111 18.91 28.01 -2.42
C ASP A 111 18.39 28.04 -0.97
N ALA A 112 17.29 27.34 -0.65
CA ALA A 112 16.85 27.26 0.74
C ALA A 112 17.92 26.53 1.61
N PRO A 113 18.42 27.13 2.70
CA PRO A 113 19.45 26.53 3.55
C PRO A 113 19.02 25.14 4.06
N ALA A 114 19.93 24.16 3.99
CA ALA A 114 19.72 22.84 4.57
C ALA A 114 19.90 22.89 6.09
N ASP A 115 19.02 23.61 6.80
CA ASP A 115 19.16 23.88 8.24
C ASP A 115 18.93 22.65 9.13
N THR A 116 18.70 21.47 8.54
CA THR A 116 18.64 20.19 9.25
C THR A 116 19.47 19.12 8.55
N PRO A 117 20.24 18.30 9.29
CA PRO A 117 21.02 17.21 8.71
C PRO A 117 20.15 16.21 7.94
N GLU A 118 18.90 16.01 8.37
CA GLU A 118 17.91 15.17 7.68
C GLU A 118 17.53 15.72 6.29
N ARG A 119 17.41 17.04 6.14
CA ARG A 119 17.13 17.69 4.85
C ARG A 119 18.32 17.60 3.91
N ALA A 120 19.54 17.78 4.42
CA ALA A 120 20.77 17.61 3.64
C ALA A 120 20.89 16.17 3.10
N GLU A 121 20.55 15.18 3.93
CA GLU A 121 20.57 13.77 3.55
C GLU A 121 19.50 13.45 2.48
N LEU A 122 18.27 13.96 2.63
CA LEU A 122 17.23 13.80 1.62
C LEU A 122 17.62 14.46 0.28
N VAL A 123 18.20 15.66 0.31
CA VAL A 123 18.67 16.34 -0.91
C VAL A 123 19.77 15.54 -1.61
N ASN A 124 20.71 14.96 -0.86
CA ASN A 124 21.75 14.11 -1.44
C ASN A 124 21.17 12.83 -2.06
N VAL A 125 20.23 12.16 -1.39
CA VAL A 125 19.53 10.98 -1.93
C VAL A 125 18.75 11.35 -3.19
N MET A 126 18.04 12.48 -3.19
CA MET A 126 17.29 12.93 -4.36
C MET A 126 18.21 13.28 -5.54
N ARG A 127 19.34 13.97 -5.32
CA ARG A 127 20.34 14.24 -6.36
C ARG A 127 20.96 12.97 -6.92
N GLU A 128 21.26 11.99 -6.07
CA GLU A 128 21.77 10.69 -6.50
C GLU A 128 20.74 9.95 -7.37
N LEU A 129 19.46 9.97 -6.97
CA LEU A 129 18.37 9.38 -7.75
C LEU A 129 18.18 10.10 -9.07
N GLU A 130 18.19 11.43 -9.10
CA GLU A 130 18.09 12.20 -10.35
C GLU A 130 19.21 11.83 -11.34
N ARG A 131 20.43 11.60 -10.85
CA ARG A 131 21.57 11.23 -11.69
C ARG A 131 21.52 9.78 -12.18
N THR A 132 21.05 8.85 -11.34
CA THR A 132 21.17 7.41 -11.62
C THR A 132 19.87 6.79 -12.14
N ARG A 133 18.73 7.33 -11.74
CA ARG A 133 17.37 6.80 -11.93
C ARG A 133 16.34 7.93 -11.96
N PRO A 134 16.36 8.78 -13.00
CA PRO A 134 15.55 10.00 -13.05
C PRO A 134 14.05 9.73 -12.92
N GLU A 135 13.56 8.58 -13.39
CA GLU A 135 12.14 8.22 -13.28
C GLU A 135 11.77 7.78 -11.87
N ASP A 136 12.71 7.16 -11.11
CA ASP A 136 12.49 6.89 -9.68
C ASP A 136 12.44 8.21 -8.90
N ALA A 137 13.30 9.18 -9.23
CA ALA A 137 13.30 10.51 -8.63
C ALA A 137 11.98 11.25 -8.89
N GLU A 138 11.48 11.19 -10.13
CA GLU A 138 10.19 11.78 -10.50
C GLU A 138 9.02 11.14 -9.75
N MET A 139 8.98 9.80 -9.68
CA MET A 139 7.99 9.06 -8.88
C MET A 139 8.03 9.50 -7.40
N VAL A 140 9.23 9.66 -6.82
CA VAL A 140 9.38 10.14 -5.44
C VAL A 140 8.83 11.55 -5.29
N ARG A 141 9.15 12.49 -6.20
CA ARG A 141 8.61 13.86 -6.15
C ARG A 141 7.09 13.87 -6.18
N HIS A 142 6.45 13.07 -7.03
CA HIS A 142 4.99 12.96 -7.02
C HIS A 142 4.45 12.43 -5.68
N ARG A 143 5.10 11.42 -5.10
CA ARG A 143 4.68 10.86 -3.80
C ARG A 143 4.88 11.83 -2.65
N LEU A 144 5.96 12.63 -2.66
CA LEU A 144 6.20 13.69 -1.68
C LEU A 144 5.14 14.79 -1.76
N ARG A 145 4.62 15.08 -2.97
CA ARG A 145 3.49 15.99 -3.20
C ARG A 145 2.12 15.39 -2.87
N GLY A 146 2.07 14.14 -2.40
CA GLY A 146 0.83 13.46 -2.03
C GLY A 146 0.00 12.93 -3.21
N THR A 147 0.55 12.94 -4.42
CA THR A 147 -0.12 12.44 -5.63
C THR A 147 -0.44 10.94 -5.52
N ARG A 148 -1.61 10.52 -6.00
CA ARG A 148 -2.09 9.12 -5.95
C ARG A 148 -1.42 8.27 -7.03
N TRP A 149 -1.29 6.96 -6.83
CA TRP A 149 -0.64 6.07 -7.81
C TRP A 149 -1.25 6.13 -9.20
N ARG A 150 -2.58 6.19 -9.29
CA ARG A 150 -3.29 6.40 -10.56
C ARG A 150 -2.90 7.67 -11.31
N GLU A 151 -2.74 8.77 -10.58
CA GLU A 151 -2.34 10.07 -11.14
C GLU A 151 -0.87 10.02 -11.60
N ILE A 152 0.00 9.35 -10.85
CA ILE A 152 1.40 9.13 -11.22
C ILE A 152 1.50 8.21 -12.43
N SER A 153 0.69 7.16 -12.48
CA SER A 153 0.59 6.24 -13.62
C SER A 153 0.22 6.97 -14.90
N ALA A 154 -0.80 7.83 -14.82
CA ALA A 154 -1.20 8.68 -15.94
C ALA A 154 -0.11 9.69 -16.35
N ALA A 155 0.60 10.28 -15.39
CA ALA A 155 1.66 11.25 -15.65
C ALA A 155 2.92 10.62 -16.26
N MET A 156 3.32 9.45 -15.79
CA MET A 156 4.57 8.78 -16.17
C MET A 156 4.40 7.76 -17.30
N GLY A 157 3.17 7.42 -17.69
CA GLY A 157 2.91 6.39 -18.70
C GLY A 157 3.29 4.96 -18.26
N VAL A 158 3.40 4.73 -16.94
CA VAL A 158 3.79 3.44 -16.35
C VAL A 158 2.61 2.87 -15.57
N SER A 159 2.43 1.54 -15.57
CA SER A 159 1.32 0.92 -14.82
C SER A 159 1.44 1.15 -13.31
N GLU A 160 0.30 1.26 -12.62
CA GLU A 160 0.26 1.46 -11.17
C GLU A 160 1.04 0.35 -10.41
N ASP A 161 0.92 -0.90 -10.85
CA ASP A 161 1.61 -2.03 -10.21
C ASP A 161 3.13 -1.95 -10.39
N ALA A 162 3.61 -1.53 -11.56
CA ALA A 162 5.03 -1.31 -11.78
C ALA A 162 5.55 -0.16 -10.90
N LEU A 163 4.79 0.93 -10.74
CA LEU A 163 5.13 2.02 -9.83
C LEU A 163 5.17 1.57 -8.36
N ARG A 164 4.18 0.79 -7.91
CA ARG A 164 4.15 0.24 -6.54
C ARG A 164 5.34 -0.70 -6.27
N GLN A 165 5.70 -1.54 -7.24
CA GLN A 165 6.84 -2.44 -7.14
C GLN A 165 8.16 -1.67 -7.08
N ARG A 166 8.33 -0.67 -7.95
CA ARG A 166 9.50 0.22 -7.94
C ARG A 166 9.62 0.97 -6.62
N TRP A 167 8.53 1.57 -6.14
CA TRP A 167 8.49 2.26 -4.85
C TRP A 167 8.87 1.35 -3.69
N SER A 168 8.35 0.12 -3.66
CA SER A 168 8.67 -0.84 -2.61
C SER A 168 10.15 -1.21 -2.60
N THR A 169 10.73 -1.43 -3.79
CA THR A 169 12.16 -1.73 -3.97
C THR A 169 13.03 -0.55 -3.56
N LEU A 170 12.65 0.67 -3.97
CA LEU A 170 13.35 1.91 -3.63
C LEU A 170 13.36 2.13 -2.12
N MET A 171 12.19 2.01 -1.47
CA MET A 171 12.07 2.18 -0.02
C MET A 171 12.79 1.08 0.79
N ALA A 172 12.90 -0.13 0.25
CA ALA A 172 13.68 -1.20 0.89
C ALA A 172 15.17 -0.82 0.92
N ARG A 173 15.72 -0.38 -0.22
CA ARG A 173 17.12 0.05 -0.34
C ARG A 173 17.44 1.27 0.51
N LEU A 174 16.53 2.25 0.55
CA LEU A 174 16.71 3.44 1.41
C LEU A 174 16.74 3.06 2.89
N ARG A 175 15.89 2.12 3.33
CA ARG A 175 15.93 1.63 4.72
C ARG A 175 17.22 0.87 5.02
N GLU A 176 17.73 0.08 4.08
CA GLU A 176 19.01 -0.62 4.23
C GLU A 176 20.17 0.36 4.40
N ARG A 177 20.26 1.37 3.52
CA ARG A 177 21.29 2.44 3.63
C ARG A 177 21.22 3.19 4.95
N LEU A 178 20.01 3.61 5.37
CA LEU A 178 19.83 4.28 6.66
C LEU A 178 20.19 3.40 7.86
N ALA A 179 19.88 2.09 7.79
CA ALA A 179 20.23 1.14 8.84
C ALA A 179 21.74 0.83 8.89
N GLU A 180 22.45 0.98 7.78
CA GLU A 180 23.91 0.88 7.69
C GLU A 180 24.57 2.12 8.32
N ASP A 181 24.13 3.32 7.95
CA ASP A 181 24.66 4.58 8.49
C ASP A 181 24.48 4.71 10.01
N VAL A 182 23.35 4.24 10.54
CA VAL A 182 23.10 4.20 11.99
C VAL A 182 24.04 3.22 12.71
N ARG A 183 24.44 2.11 12.06
CA ARG A 183 25.41 1.15 12.61
C ARG A 183 26.82 1.74 12.59
N THR A 184 27.19 2.41 11.51
CA THR A 184 28.52 3.03 11.34
C THR A 184 28.73 4.22 12.29
N ARG A 185 27.69 5.01 12.60
CA ARG A 185 27.77 6.11 13.57
C ARG A 185 27.78 5.68 15.05
N ARG A 186 27.51 4.39 15.34
CA ARG A 186 27.50 3.82 16.70
C ARG A 186 28.72 2.97 17.03
N SER A 187 29.62 2.75 16.07
CA SER A 187 30.90 2.07 16.24
C SER A 187 32.02 3.10 16.34
#